data_AF-A0A1H8PLH6-F1
#
_entry.id   AF-A0A1H8PLH6-F1
#
_cell.length_a   1.000
_cell.length_b   1.000
_cell.length_c   1.000
_cell.angle_alpha   90.00
_cell.angle_beta   90.00
_cell.angle_gamma   90.00
#
_symmetry.space_group_name_H-M   'P 1'
#
loop_
_entity.id
_entity.type
_entity.pdbx_description
1 polymer ?
#
loop_
_entity_poly.entity_id
_entity_poly.type
_entity_poly.pdbx_seq_one_letter_code
_entity_poly.pdbx_strand_id
1 'polypeptide(L)'
;MPENTPHTVLPAEPTGEFQRRVTGSGTESDPLKVYPMPTAQDPVAAAIAKQRQGVTQYEAAFRSGADLSVNLPADVRQMVSQAASAITGTVGKAQDARKRADSFLNDQTMWPDGRRMMAGDAIKAAQDSISESFSEADAKMAIADALLYETSRPRLAQADAMTARADLDMITRSAISANSPGALVNSLKTLASGDDALAALVADETYLTRFLAANGIAQDVAQAIVTNVKAAVVASAAASGDPKRAAAGRTSQALGELRKARAAATSYARNTLNAK
;
A
#
# COMPACT_ATOMS: atom_id res chain seq x y z
N MET A 1 -13.67 -41.35 -52.38
CA MET A 1 -13.11 -40.71 -51.18
C MET A 1 -14.11 -39.65 -50.74
N PRO A 2 -14.78 -39.79 -49.59
CA PRO A 2 -15.77 -38.80 -49.15
C PRO A 2 -15.07 -37.64 -48.43
N GLU A 3 -15.42 -36.41 -48.83
CA GLU A 3 -14.98 -35.16 -48.21
C GLU A 3 -15.62 -34.98 -46.83
N ASN A 4 -14.78 -34.67 -45.84
CA ASN A 4 -15.17 -34.44 -44.46
C ASN A 4 -15.25 -32.92 -44.22
N THR A 5 -16.44 -32.35 -44.26
CA THR A 5 -16.68 -30.94 -43.93
C THR A 5 -16.86 -30.76 -42.42
N PRO A 6 -16.14 -29.83 -41.76
CA PRO A 6 -16.29 -29.59 -40.33
C PRO A 6 -17.59 -28.84 -40.04
N HIS A 7 -18.46 -29.43 -39.23
CA HIS A 7 -19.63 -28.78 -38.66
C HIS A 7 -19.21 -27.78 -37.56
N THR A 8 -19.36 -26.49 -37.84
CA THR A 8 -19.25 -25.43 -36.83
C THR A 8 -20.42 -25.54 -35.86
N VAL A 9 -20.16 -25.99 -34.64
CA VAL A 9 -21.13 -25.97 -33.54
C VAL A 9 -21.24 -24.52 -33.05
N LEU A 10 -22.38 -23.87 -33.29
CA LEU A 10 -22.69 -22.57 -32.72
C LEU A 10 -22.85 -22.73 -31.19
N PRO A 11 -22.24 -21.87 -30.37
CA PRO A 11 -22.46 -21.89 -28.93
C PRO A 11 -23.93 -21.56 -28.63
N ALA A 12 -24.58 -22.41 -27.84
CA ALA A 12 -25.93 -22.19 -27.37
C ALA A 12 -25.99 -20.86 -26.61
N GLU A 13 -26.88 -19.96 -27.04
CA GLU A 13 -27.17 -18.74 -26.28
C GLU A 13 -27.66 -19.13 -24.88
N PRO A 14 -27.13 -18.52 -23.81
CA PRO A 14 -27.65 -18.74 -22.48
C PRO A 14 -29.08 -18.19 -22.44
N THR A 15 -30.07 -19.08 -22.55
CA THR A 15 -31.45 -18.77 -22.22
C THR A 15 -31.51 -18.49 -20.73
N GLY A 16 -31.31 -17.22 -20.36
CA GLY A 16 -31.48 -16.74 -19.00
C GLY A 16 -32.92 -16.95 -18.59
N GLU A 17 -33.20 -18.08 -17.95
CA GLU A 17 -34.48 -18.38 -17.35
C GLU A 17 -34.69 -17.37 -16.22
N PHE A 18 -35.49 -16.34 -16.48
CA PHE A 18 -35.81 -15.30 -15.51
C PHE A 18 -36.60 -15.92 -14.37
N GLN A 19 -35.91 -16.39 -13.33
CA GLN A 19 -36.55 -16.80 -12.10
C GLN A 19 -37.22 -15.58 -11.48
N ARG A 20 -38.54 -15.49 -11.62
CA ARG A 20 -39.36 -14.44 -11.00
C ARG A 20 -39.85 -14.97 -9.68
N ARG A 21 -39.58 -14.25 -8.59
CA ARG A 21 -40.19 -14.55 -7.30
C ARG A 21 -41.61 -14.00 -7.34
N VAL A 22 -42.58 -14.89 -7.56
CA VAL A 22 -43.99 -14.56 -7.52
C VAL A 22 -44.49 -14.77 -6.09
N THR A 23 -45.10 -13.76 -5.50
CA THR A 23 -45.74 -13.84 -4.18
C THR A 23 -47.17 -13.32 -4.26
N GLY A 24 -48.07 -13.84 -3.44
CA GLY A 24 -49.51 -13.55 -3.49
C GLY A 24 -50.30 -14.79 -3.90
N SER A 25 -51.56 -14.84 -3.51
CA SER A 25 -52.47 -15.97 -3.77
C SER A 25 -53.11 -15.92 -5.17
N GLY A 26 -52.97 -14.81 -5.88
CA GLY A 26 -53.56 -14.62 -7.22
C GLY A 26 -55.07 -14.41 -7.19
N THR A 27 -55.60 -14.00 -6.04
CA THR A 27 -57.01 -13.64 -5.88
C THR A 27 -57.22 -12.15 -6.18
N GLU A 28 -58.46 -11.75 -6.43
CA GLU A 28 -58.82 -10.35 -6.70
C GLU A 28 -58.48 -9.41 -5.53
N SER A 29 -58.48 -9.94 -4.30
CA SER A 29 -58.07 -9.22 -3.08
C SER A 29 -56.57 -9.32 -2.77
N ASP A 30 -55.81 -10.21 -3.43
CA ASP A 30 -54.36 -10.38 -3.27
C ASP A 30 -53.68 -10.80 -4.61
N PRO A 31 -53.52 -9.83 -5.52
CA PRO A 31 -52.95 -10.08 -6.85
C PRO A 31 -51.48 -10.51 -6.75
N LEU A 32 -51.05 -11.35 -7.70
CA LEU A 32 -49.67 -11.80 -7.79
C LEU A 32 -48.72 -10.61 -7.93
N LYS A 33 -47.86 -10.42 -6.95
CA LYS A 33 -46.76 -9.47 -6.98
C LYS A 33 -45.56 -10.17 -7.58
N VAL A 34 -45.20 -9.74 -8.79
CA VAL A 34 -43.99 -10.18 -9.48
C VAL A 34 -42.88 -9.22 -9.10
N TYR A 35 -41.98 -9.66 -8.21
CA TYR A 35 -40.79 -8.90 -7.91
C TYR A 35 -39.70 -9.29 -8.91
N PRO A 36 -39.08 -8.32 -9.61
CA PRO A 36 -37.85 -8.61 -10.33
C PRO A 36 -36.85 -9.13 -9.30
N MET A 37 -36.32 -10.34 -9.48
CA MET A 37 -35.19 -10.76 -8.66
C MET A 37 -34.05 -9.76 -8.90
N PRO A 38 -33.33 -9.35 -7.85
CA PRO A 38 -32.15 -8.53 -8.03
C PRO A 38 -31.23 -9.25 -9.01
N THR A 39 -30.92 -8.62 -10.15
CA THR A 39 -29.99 -9.16 -11.14
C THR A 39 -28.69 -9.45 -10.40
N ALA A 40 -28.19 -10.68 -10.52
CA ALA A 40 -26.92 -11.05 -9.89
C ALA A 40 -25.88 -10.01 -10.31
N GLN A 41 -25.28 -9.35 -9.30
CA GLN A 41 -24.30 -8.30 -9.56
C GLN A 41 -23.15 -8.91 -10.36
N ASP A 42 -22.73 -8.23 -11.44
CA ASP A 42 -21.60 -8.67 -12.24
C ASP A 42 -20.38 -8.90 -11.32
N PRO A 43 -19.80 -10.12 -11.30
CA PRO A 43 -18.68 -10.44 -10.43
C PRO A 43 -17.46 -9.52 -10.65
N VAL A 44 -17.27 -9.01 -11.87
CA VAL A 44 -16.18 -8.06 -12.17
C VAL A 44 -16.46 -6.71 -11.51
N ALA A 45 -17.68 -6.18 -11.66
CA ALA A 45 -18.10 -4.96 -10.99
C ALA A 45 -18.01 -5.07 -9.45
N ALA A 46 -18.39 -6.22 -8.88
CA ALA A 46 -18.26 -6.48 -7.44
C ALA A 46 -16.80 -6.52 -6.98
N ALA A 47 -15.90 -7.14 -7.75
CA ALA A 47 -14.47 -7.18 -7.45
C ALA A 47 -13.82 -5.78 -7.52
N ILE A 48 -14.16 -4.98 -8.52
CA ILE A 48 -13.70 -3.59 -8.66
C ILE A 48 -14.19 -2.74 -7.47
N ALA A 49 -15.46 -2.89 -7.07
CA ALA A 49 -16.01 -2.21 -5.90
C ALA A 49 -15.27 -2.57 -4.61
N LYS A 50 -14.93 -3.85 -4.41
CA LYS A 50 -14.16 -4.31 -3.25
C LYS A 50 -12.76 -3.71 -3.20
N GLN A 51 -12.09 -3.56 -4.35
CA GLN A 51 -10.77 -2.91 -4.40
C GLN A 51 -10.84 -1.44 -3.99
N ARG A 52 -11.87 -0.71 -4.45
CA ARG A 52 -12.11 0.68 -4.02
C ARG A 52 -12.33 0.77 -2.51
N GLN A 53 -13.15 -0.12 -1.95
CA GLN A 53 -13.37 -0.20 -0.50
C GLN A 53 -12.06 -0.45 0.24
N GLY A 54 -11.19 -1.32 -0.28
CA GLY A 54 -9.86 -1.56 0.27
C GLY A 54 -9.01 -0.29 0.34
N VAL A 55 -9.00 0.55 -0.72
CA VAL A 55 -8.29 1.83 -0.69
C VAL A 55 -8.78 2.71 0.45
N THR A 56 -10.10 2.88 0.59
CA THR A 56 -10.71 3.69 1.66
C THR A 56 -10.43 3.11 3.05
N GLN A 57 -10.50 1.79 3.21
CA GLN A 57 -10.22 1.13 4.48
C GLN A 57 -8.77 1.34 4.93
N TYR A 58 -7.80 1.11 4.04
CA TYR A 58 -6.38 1.27 4.36
C TYR A 58 -6.00 2.73 4.58
N GLU A 59 -6.62 3.66 3.84
CA GLU A 59 -6.39 5.08 4.05
C GLU A 59 -6.99 5.58 5.37
N ALA A 60 -8.19 5.10 5.75
CA ALA A 60 -8.77 5.39 7.06
C ALA A 60 -7.90 4.80 8.19
N ALA A 61 -7.41 3.56 8.03
CA ALA A 61 -6.49 2.94 8.97
C ALA A 61 -5.21 3.78 9.12
N PHE A 62 -4.61 4.22 8.01
CA PHE A 62 -3.48 5.14 8.00
C PHE A 62 -3.79 6.42 8.80
N ARG A 63 -4.89 7.11 8.50
CA ARG A 63 -5.27 8.37 9.19
C ARG A 63 -5.51 8.18 10.69
N SER A 64 -6.05 7.03 11.09
CA SER A 64 -6.29 6.70 12.49
C SER A 64 -5.03 6.32 13.27
N GLY A 65 -4.04 5.71 12.59
CA GLY A 65 -2.80 5.26 13.20
C GLY A 65 -1.67 6.30 13.17
N ALA A 66 -1.67 7.18 12.17
CA ALA A 66 -0.67 8.22 12.03
C ALA A 66 -0.90 9.36 13.03
N ASP A 67 0.17 9.87 13.61
CA ASP A 67 0.14 11.05 14.48
C ASP A 67 0.66 12.26 13.69
N LEU A 68 -0.24 12.92 12.97
CA LEU A 68 0.07 14.13 12.17
C LEU A 68 -0.02 15.42 12.98
N SER A 69 0.20 15.36 14.30
CA SER A 69 0.18 16.52 15.19
C SER A 69 1.40 17.42 15.06
N VAL A 70 1.42 18.53 15.80
CA VAL A 70 2.56 19.48 15.84
C VAL A 70 3.88 18.85 16.34
N ASN A 71 3.83 17.64 16.89
CA ASN A 71 5.02 16.89 17.31
C ASN A 71 5.85 16.40 16.11
N LEU A 72 5.28 16.37 14.90
CA LEU A 72 6.02 16.12 13.67
C LEU A 72 6.46 17.41 12.98
N PRO A 73 7.64 17.41 12.34
CA PRO A 73 8.05 18.46 11.42
C PRO A 73 6.98 18.75 10.35
N ALA A 74 6.75 20.04 10.04
CA ALA A 74 5.66 20.46 9.16
C ALA A 74 5.81 19.94 7.73
N ASP A 75 7.05 19.90 7.24
CA ASP A 75 7.44 19.31 5.97
C ASP A 75 7.10 17.81 5.89
N VAL A 76 7.42 17.04 6.94
CA VAL A 76 7.08 15.60 7.01
C VAL A 76 5.57 15.40 6.98
N ARG A 77 4.83 16.18 7.78
CA ARG A 77 3.35 16.12 7.78
C ARG A 77 2.76 16.42 6.40
N GLN A 78 3.30 17.43 5.73
CA GLN A 78 2.87 17.83 4.40
C GLN A 78 3.17 16.72 3.38
N MET A 79 4.38 16.14 3.37
CA MET A 79 4.75 15.06 2.46
C MET A 79 3.84 13.85 2.61
N VAL A 80 3.62 13.40 3.85
CA VAL A 80 2.76 12.25 4.14
C VAL A 80 1.31 12.52 3.72
N SER A 81 0.78 13.72 4.04
CA SER A 81 -0.57 14.11 3.64
C SER A 81 -0.72 14.16 2.11
N GLN A 82 0.26 14.74 1.42
CA GLN A 82 0.28 14.81 -0.05
C GLN A 82 0.39 13.42 -0.68
N ALA A 83 1.19 12.51 -0.12
CA ALA A 83 1.27 11.13 -0.59
C ALA A 83 -0.10 10.42 -0.45
N ALA A 84 -0.77 10.59 0.68
CA ALA A 84 -2.11 10.04 0.89
C ALA A 84 -3.16 10.63 -0.07
N SER A 85 -3.12 11.95 -0.29
CA SER A 85 -3.98 12.61 -1.28
C SER A 85 -3.71 12.16 -2.71
N ALA A 86 -2.44 11.95 -3.08
CA ALA A 86 -2.08 11.46 -4.41
C ALA A 86 -2.63 10.04 -4.65
N ILE A 87 -2.45 9.13 -3.68
CA ILE A 87 -2.96 7.75 -3.76
C ILE A 87 -4.48 7.74 -3.88
N THR A 88 -5.19 8.47 -3.01
CA THR A 88 -6.66 8.53 -3.04
C THR A 88 -7.18 9.22 -4.31
N GLY A 89 -6.49 10.26 -4.80
CA GLY A 89 -6.81 10.95 -6.04
C GLY A 89 -6.78 10.04 -7.27
N THR A 90 -5.92 9.01 -7.29
CA THR A 90 -5.86 8.07 -8.43
C THR A 90 -7.16 7.29 -8.65
N VAL A 91 -7.92 7.01 -7.58
CA VAL A 91 -9.23 6.35 -7.67
C VAL A 91 -10.24 7.23 -8.41
N GLY A 92 -10.27 8.52 -8.09
CA GLY A 92 -11.12 9.51 -8.78
C GLY A 92 -10.74 9.65 -10.25
N LYS A 93 -9.43 9.79 -10.54
CA LYS A 93 -8.92 9.86 -11.92
C LYS A 93 -9.34 8.65 -12.77
N ALA A 94 -9.25 7.44 -12.23
CA ALA A 94 -9.67 6.24 -12.94
C ALA A 94 -11.18 6.21 -13.22
N GLN A 95 -12.00 6.65 -12.27
CA GLN A 95 -13.46 6.75 -12.44
C GLN A 95 -13.86 7.76 -13.50
N ASP A 96 -13.28 8.96 -13.44
CA ASP A 96 -13.60 10.03 -14.37
C ASP A 96 -13.14 9.68 -15.79
N ALA A 97 -11.98 9.05 -15.92
CA ALA A 97 -11.50 8.53 -17.20
C ALA A 97 -12.43 7.47 -17.78
N ARG A 98 -12.90 6.51 -16.96
CA ARG A 98 -13.86 5.50 -17.41
C ARG A 98 -15.17 6.13 -17.86
N LYS A 99 -15.74 7.04 -17.06
CA LYS A 99 -16.96 7.78 -17.43
C LYS A 99 -16.80 8.56 -18.73
N ARG A 100 -15.65 9.21 -18.94
CA ARG A 100 -15.34 9.92 -20.20
C ARG A 100 -15.26 8.95 -21.38
N ALA A 101 -14.55 7.83 -21.22
CA ALA A 101 -14.46 6.79 -22.24
C ALA A 101 -15.84 6.24 -22.62
N ASP A 102 -16.67 5.91 -21.63
CA ASP A 102 -18.05 5.45 -21.83
C ASP A 102 -18.91 6.54 -22.52
N SER A 103 -18.70 7.82 -22.19
CA SER A 103 -19.41 8.92 -22.86
C SER A 103 -19.06 9.02 -24.35
N PHE A 104 -17.79 8.81 -24.72
CA PHE A 104 -17.39 8.78 -26.13
C PHE A 104 -17.95 7.56 -26.85
N LEU A 105 -17.96 6.38 -26.21
CA LEU A 105 -18.49 5.16 -26.81
C LEU A 105 -20.00 5.24 -27.08
N ASN A 106 -20.73 5.93 -26.20
CA ASN A 106 -22.19 6.09 -26.29
C ASN A 106 -22.62 7.28 -27.16
N ASP A 107 -21.71 8.14 -27.61
CA ASP A 107 -22.04 9.29 -28.46
C ASP A 107 -22.44 8.82 -29.87
N GLN A 108 -23.74 8.79 -30.15
CA GLN A 108 -24.23 8.34 -31.47
C GLN A 108 -23.94 9.32 -32.60
N THR A 109 -23.54 10.57 -32.30
CA THR A 109 -23.23 11.59 -33.31
C THR A 109 -21.83 11.45 -33.91
N MET A 110 -20.94 10.74 -33.21
CA MET A 110 -19.56 10.50 -33.65
C MET A 110 -19.43 9.24 -34.52
N TRP A 111 -18.48 9.25 -35.46
CA TRP A 111 -18.10 8.07 -36.24
C TRP A 111 -17.59 6.93 -35.32
N PRO A 112 -17.99 5.66 -35.53
CA PRO A 112 -17.65 4.55 -34.64
C PRO A 112 -16.17 4.41 -34.29
N ASP A 113 -15.27 4.57 -35.27
CA ASP A 113 -13.83 4.47 -35.02
C ASP A 113 -13.28 5.68 -34.26
N GLY A 114 -13.84 6.87 -34.51
CA GLY A 114 -13.51 8.08 -33.76
C GLY A 114 -13.87 7.96 -32.28
N ARG A 115 -15.00 7.32 -31.96
CA ARG A 115 -15.41 7.03 -30.57
C ARG A 115 -14.41 6.13 -29.85
N ARG A 116 -13.99 5.05 -30.51
CA ARG A 116 -13.00 4.12 -29.96
C ARG A 116 -11.65 4.79 -29.75
N MET A 117 -11.24 5.64 -30.69
CA MET A 117 -10.00 6.41 -30.58
C MET A 117 -10.05 7.37 -29.38
N MET A 118 -11.07 8.22 -29.28
CA MET A 118 -11.23 9.17 -28.16
C MET A 118 -11.35 8.46 -26.81
N ALA A 119 -12.08 7.35 -26.75
CA ALA A 119 -12.16 6.52 -25.54
C ALA A 119 -10.79 5.95 -25.16
N GLY A 120 -10.03 5.44 -26.13
CA GLY A 120 -8.66 4.95 -25.93
C GLY A 120 -7.71 6.04 -25.45
N ASP A 121 -7.75 7.22 -26.06
CA ASP A 121 -6.92 8.37 -25.68
C ASP A 121 -7.25 8.86 -24.26
N ALA A 122 -8.53 8.90 -23.90
CA ALA A 122 -8.95 9.24 -22.54
C ALA A 122 -8.45 8.24 -21.49
N ILE A 123 -8.49 6.94 -21.80
CA ILE A 123 -7.95 5.89 -20.93
C ILE A 123 -6.43 6.03 -20.82
N LYS A 124 -5.72 6.21 -21.93
CA LYS A 124 -4.27 6.35 -21.96
C LYS A 124 -3.79 7.56 -21.17
N ALA A 125 -4.39 8.73 -21.39
CA ALA A 125 -4.07 9.94 -20.64
C ALA A 125 -4.27 9.76 -19.12
N ALA A 126 -5.30 9.00 -18.72
CA ALA A 126 -5.52 8.66 -17.32
C ALA A 126 -4.47 7.68 -16.77
N GLN A 127 -4.06 6.67 -17.54
CA GLN A 127 -2.99 5.74 -17.16
C GLN A 127 -1.68 6.49 -16.91
N ASP A 128 -1.33 7.43 -17.78
CA ASP A 128 -0.12 8.25 -17.65
C ASP A 128 -0.19 9.12 -16.39
N SER A 129 -1.29 9.85 -16.19
CA SER A 129 -1.46 10.70 -15.00
C SER A 129 -1.51 9.92 -13.69
N ILE A 130 -2.09 8.72 -13.69
CA ILE A 130 -2.11 7.82 -12.51
C ILE A 130 -0.70 7.32 -12.21
N SER A 131 0.06 6.94 -13.24
CA SER A 131 1.45 6.47 -13.08
C SER A 131 2.34 7.56 -12.50
N GLU A 132 2.22 8.78 -13.00
CA GLU A 132 2.91 9.96 -12.46
C GLU A 132 2.54 10.19 -10.98
N SER A 133 1.24 10.13 -10.65
CA SER A 133 0.75 10.32 -9.27
C SER A 133 1.27 9.25 -8.31
N PHE A 134 1.36 7.99 -8.76
CA PHE A 134 1.95 6.92 -7.96
C PHE A 134 3.46 7.12 -7.79
N SER A 135 4.17 7.50 -8.84
CA SER A 135 5.61 7.76 -8.74
C SER A 135 5.92 8.92 -7.78
N GLU A 136 5.13 10.00 -7.82
CA GLU A 136 5.26 11.12 -6.89
C GLU A 136 4.92 10.70 -5.46
N ALA A 137 3.85 9.92 -5.26
CA ALA A 137 3.47 9.41 -3.95
C ALA A 137 4.55 8.49 -3.35
N ASP A 138 5.11 7.59 -4.16
CA ASP A 138 6.16 6.66 -3.73
C ASP A 138 7.45 7.42 -3.35
N ALA A 139 7.83 8.45 -4.12
CA ALA A 139 8.96 9.31 -3.79
C ALA A 139 8.75 10.07 -2.47
N LYS A 140 7.56 10.65 -2.27
CA LYS A 140 7.20 11.35 -1.02
C LYS A 140 7.17 10.40 0.18
N MET A 141 6.63 9.19 0.00
CA MET A 141 6.65 8.17 1.05
C MET A 141 8.08 7.75 1.40
N ALA A 142 8.97 7.60 0.42
CA ALA A 142 10.36 7.24 0.68
C ALA A 142 11.11 8.34 1.46
N ILE A 143 10.93 9.60 1.08
CA ILE A 143 11.51 10.74 1.80
C ILE A 143 10.92 10.82 3.22
N ALA A 144 9.59 10.70 3.36
CA ALA A 144 8.92 10.73 4.64
C ALA A 144 9.39 9.58 5.56
N ASP A 145 9.53 8.37 5.04
CA ASP A 145 10.01 7.21 5.80
C ASP A 145 11.43 7.44 6.34
N ALA A 146 12.33 8.03 5.52
CA ALA A 146 13.67 8.40 5.95
C ALA A 146 13.67 9.47 7.06
N LEU A 147 12.86 10.52 6.90
CA LEU A 147 12.75 11.61 7.88
C LEU A 147 12.10 11.16 9.19
N LEU A 148 11.05 10.32 9.09
CA LEU A 148 10.40 9.71 10.24
C LEU A 148 11.35 8.78 10.96
N TYR A 149 12.11 7.95 10.23
CA TYR A 149 13.12 7.11 10.83
C TYR A 149 14.16 7.92 11.59
N GLU A 150 14.71 8.98 10.99
CA GLU A 150 15.69 9.84 11.66
C GLU A 150 15.10 10.50 12.92
N THR A 151 13.84 10.92 12.88
CA THR A 151 13.13 11.48 14.04
C THR A 151 12.82 10.41 15.10
N SER A 152 12.65 9.14 14.69
CA SER A 152 12.40 8.00 15.56
C SER A 152 13.66 7.51 16.30
N ARG A 153 14.86 7.90 15.87
CA ARG A 153 16.11 7.44 16.47
C ARG A 153 16.36 8.10 17.85
N PRO A 154 16.86 7.34 18.84
CA PRO A 154 17.47 7.93 20.02
C PRO A 154 18.70 8.76 19.62
N ARG A 155 19.00 9.81 20.40
CA ARG A 155 20.15 10.69 20.13
C ARG A 155 21.37 10.25 20.95
N LEU A 156 22.52 10.16 20.29
CA LEU A 156 23.79 9.84 20.94
C LEU A 156 24.49 11.13 21.37
N ALA A 157 24.74 11.28 22.67
CA ALA A 157 25.64 12.34 23.14
C ALA A 157 27.09 11.99 22.77
N GLN A 158 27.86 12.98 22.34
CA GLN A 158 29.25 12.77 21.90
C GLN A 158 30.14 12.19 23.01
N ALA A 159 29.87 12.54 24.27
CA ALA A 159 30.60 12.03 25.43
C ALA A 159 30.43 10.52 25.62
N ASP A 160 29.26 9.97 25.27
CA ASP A 160 28.93 8.56 25.49
C ASP A 160 29.31 7.66 24.30
N ALA A 161 29.71 8.26 23.18
CA ALA A 161 29.94 7.55 21.93
C ALA A 161 31.07 6.51 22.02
N MET A 162 32.14 6.79 22.76
CA MET A 162 33.25 5.84 22.91
C MET A 162 32.86 4.64 23.78
N THR A 163 32.19 4.89 24.90
CA THR A 163 31.71 3.85 25.82
C THR A 163 30.70 2.95 25.11
N ALA A 164 29.71 3.53 24.42
CA ALA A 164 28.71 2.77 23.67
C ALA A 164 29.34 1.87 22.58
N ARG A 165 30.42 2.31 21.92
CA ARG A 165 31.13 1.47 20.94
C ARG A 165 31.82 0.27 21.60
N ALA A 166 32.46 0.47 22.74
CA ALA A 166 33.12 -0.61 23.48
C ALA A 166 32.09 -1.63 24.01
N ASP A 167 30.98 -1.15 24.56
CA ASP A 167 29.90 -1.99 25.07
C ASP A 167 29.23 -2.79 23.95
N LEU A 168 28.97 -2.15 22.80
CA LEU A 168 28.42 -2.83 21.64
C LEU A 168 29.33 -3.97 21.15
N ASP A 169 30.63 -3.70 21.02
CA ASP A 169 31.63 -4.69 20.62
C ASP A 169 31.67 -5.88 21.61
N MET A 170 31.66 -5.59 22.92
CA MET A 170 31.59 -6.63 23.95
C MET A 170 30.33 -7.50 23.83
N ILE A 171 29.16 -6.90 23.69
CA ILE A 171 27.87 -7.61 23.63
C ILE A 171 27.77 -8.45 22.35
N THR A 172 28.18 -7.89 21.21
CA THR A 172 28.04 -8.53 19.89
C THR A 172 29.10 -9.59 19.64
N ARG A 173 30.32 -9.48 20.20
CA ARG A 173 31.34 -10.53 20.11
C ARG A 173 30.86 -11.88 20.63
N SER A 174 30.15 -11.89 21.75
CA SER A 174 29.55 -13.11 22.29
C SER A 174 28.56 -13.72 21.28
N ALA A 175 27.67 -12.91 20.72
CA ALA A 175 26.69 -13.35 19.74
C ALA A 175 27.30 -13.84 18.42
N ILE A 176 28.39 -13.20 17.96
CA ILE A 176 29.14 -13.61 16.77
C ILE A 176 29.87 -14.94 17.02
N SER A 177 30.53 -15.08 18.18
CA SER A 177 31.28 -16.29 18.54
C SER A 177 30.40 -17.54 18.67
N ALA A 178 29.12 -17.37 19.02
CA ALA A 178 28.14 -18.45 19.07
C ALA A 178 27.76 -19.00 17.67
N ASN A 179 28.28 -18.42 16.58
CA ASN A 179 28.03 -18.82 15.19
C ASN A 179 26.54 -18.95 14.83
N SER A 180 25.70 -18.17 15.51
CA SER A 180 24.25 -18.15 15.33
C SER A 180 23.82 -16.76 14.82
N PRO A 181 23.57 -16.61 13.50
CA PRO A 181 23.12 -15.34 12.94
C PRO A 181 21.87 -14.77 13.62
N GLY A 182 20.97 -15.65 14.08
CA GLY A 182 19.77 -15.27 14.82
C GLY A 182 20.05 -14.64 16.18
N ALA A 183 21.11 -15.07 16.88
CA ALA A 183 21.50 -14.49 18.16
C ALA A 183 21.95 -13.02 17.98
N LEU A 184 22.77 -12.74 16.98
CA LEU A 184 23.22 -11.38 16.67
C LEU A 184 22.06 -10.46 16.31
N VAL A 185 21.15 -10.92 15.43
CA VAL A 185 19.95 -10.17 15.04
C VAL A 185 19.12 -9.83 16.27
N ASN A 186 18.86 -10.80 17.14
CA ASN A 186 18.07 -10.59 18.35
C ASN A 186 18.75 -9.62 19.34
N SER A 187 20.06 -9.75 19.55
CA SER A 187 20.81 -8.83 20.40
C SER A 187 20.74 -7.39 19.88
N LEU A 188 21.00 -7.18 18.58
CA LEU A 188 20.93 -5.84 17.97
C LEU A 188 19.51 -5.28 17.99
N LYS A 189 18.49 -6.12 17.78
CA LYS A 189 17.08 -5.73 17.87
C LYS A 189 16.73 -5.25 19.29
N THR A 190 17.18 -5.98 20.31
CA THR A 190 16.96 -5.63 21.72
C THR A 190 17.66 -4.31 22.06
N LEU A 191 18.93 -4.16 21.67
CA LEU A 191 19.68 -2.91 21.89
C LEU A 191 19.01 -1.72 21.20
N ALA A 192 18.57 -1.89 19.95
CA ALA A 192 17.90 -0.85 19.18
C ALA A 192 16.54 -0.41 19.75
N SER A 193 15.95 -1.21 20.63
CA SER A 193 14.68 -0.90 21.28
C SER A 193 14.84 0.00 22.51
N GLY A 194 16.06 0.24 22.98
CA GLY A 194 16.32 1.11 24.13
C GLY A 194 16.30 2.61 23.78
N ASP A 195 16.56 3.42 24.80
CA ASP A 195 16.60 4.89 24.73
C ASP A 195 17.98 5.45 25.14
N ASP A 196 18.99 4.58 25.23
CA ASP A 196 20.34 4.90 25.68
C ASP A 196 21.32 5.15 24.51
N ALA A 197 22.58 5.42 24.87
CA ALA A 197 23.66 5.64 23.91
C ALA A 197 23.91 4.42 23.00
N LEU A 198 23.71 3.19 23.51
CA LEU A 198 23.82 1.96 22.72
C LEU A 198 22.72 1.87 21.67
N ALA A 199 21.47 2.14 22.05
CA ALA A 199 20.35 2.18 21.14
C ALA A 199 20.56 3.24 20.05
N ALA A 200 21.01 4.43 20.43
CA ALA A 200 21.32 5.51 19.49
C ALA A 200 22.41 5.11 18.47
N LEU A 201 23.44 4.41 18.93
CA LEU A 201 24.55 3.94 18.10
C LEU A 201 24.11 2.81 17.15
N VAL A 202 23.34 1.84 17.63
CA VAL A 202 22.81 0.72 16.82
C VAL A 202 21.78 1.21 15.81
N ALA A 203 20.99 2.23 16.17
CA ALA A 203 20.03 2.86 15.27
C ALA A 203 20.69 3.71 14.17
N ASP A 204 22.01 3.94 14.21
CA ASP A 204 22.73 4.58 13.11
C ASP A 204 23.06 3.56 12.01
N GLU A 205 22.35 3.64 10.88
CA GLU A 205 22.54 2.74 9.75
C GLU A 205 23.96 2.76 9.19
N THR A 206 24.60 3.94 9.13
CA THR A 206 25.94 4.06 8.56
C THR A 206 26.96 3.39 9.46
N TYR A 207 26.86 3.63 10.77
CA TYR A 207 27.72 2.97 11.74
C TYR A 207 27.45 1.46 11.80
N LEU A 208 26.19 1.04 11.92
CA LEU A 208 25.81 -0.38 12.01
C LEU A 208 26.29 -1.17 10.79
N THR A 209 26.12 -0.63 9.58
CA THR A 209 26.58 -1.29 8.35
C THR A 209 28.10 -1.47 8.34
N ARG A 210 28.85 -0.43 8.73
CA ARG A 210 30.32 -0.50 8.85
C ARG A 210 30.75 -1.47 9.93
N PHE A 211 30.05 -1.49 11.06
CA PHE A 211 30.29 -2.39 12.17
C PHE A 211 30.10 -3.86 11.75
N LEU A 212 28.99 -4.17 11.07
CA LEU A 212 28.71 -5.52 10.57
C LEU A 212 29.75 -5.97 9.54
N ALA A 213 30.12 -5.08 8.61
CA ALA A 213 31.17 -5.36 7.62
C ALA A 213 32.54 -5.61 8.27
N ALA A 214 32.92 -4.81 9.28
CA ALA A 214 34.17 -4.99 10.02
C ALA A 214 34.24 -6.32 10.78
N ASN A 215 33.08 -6.89 11.14
CA ASN A 215 32.96 -8.19 11.78
C ASN A 215 32.76 -9.35 10.79
N GLY A 216 32.95 -9.11 9.49
CA GLY A 216 32.89 -10.16 8.47
C GLY A 216 31.48 -10.66 8.15
N ILE A 217 30.43 -9.93 8.51
CA ILE A 217 29.05 -10.30 8.19
C ILE A 217 28.79 -10.04 6.70
N ALA A 218 28.23 -11.04 6.02
CA ALA A 218 27.87 -10.94 4.60
C ALA A 218 26.87 -9.80 4.36
N GLN A 219 26.98 -9.14 3.20
CA GLN A 219 26.25 -7.90 2.91
C GLN A 219 24.72 -8.09 2.89
N ASP A 220 24.23 -9.19 2.35
CA ASP A 220 22.82 -9.56 2.32
C ASP A 220 22.25 -9.77 3.73
N VAL A 221 22.99 -10.48 4.58
CA VAL A 221 22.66 -10.68 6.00
C VAL A 221 22.71 -9.34 6.75
N ALA A 222 23.70 -8.51 6.48
CA ALA A 222 23.82 -7.19 7.10
C ALA A 222 22.63 -6.28 6.74
N GLN A 223 22.18 -6.28 5.48
CA GLN A 223 20.99 -5.54 5.06
C GLN A 223 19.73 -6.04 5.79
N ALA A 224 19.55 -7.36 5.90
CA ALA A 224 18.44 -7.94 6.66
C ALA A 224 18.49 -7.55 8.16
N ILE A 225 19.67 -7.53 8.78
CA ILE A 225 19.87 -7.05 10.15
C ILE A 225 19.45 -5.58 10.27
N VAL A 226 19.94 -4.72 9.36
CA VAL A 226 19.60 -3.29 9.35
C VAL A 226 18.10 -3.09 9.22
N THR A 227 17.41 -3.83 8.35
CA THR A 227 15.93 -3.76 8.23
C THR A 227 15.24 -4.14 9.54
N ASN A 228 15.68 -5.20 10.22
CA ASN A 228 15.11 -5.62 11.50
C ASN A 228 15.35 -4.60 12.62
N VAL A 229 16.56 -4.02 12.67
CA VAL A 229 16.90 -2.94 13.59
C VAL A 229 16.03 -1.72 13.33
N LYS A 230 15.86 -1.30 12.07
CA LYS A 230 14.97 -0.18 11.71
C LYS A 230 13.55 -0.40 12.22
N ALA A 231 13.00 -1.59 12.00
CA ALA A 231 11.67 -1.93 12.49
C ALA A 231 11.58 -1.88 14.04
N ALA A 232 12.61 -2.31 14.75
CA ALA A 232 12.68 -2.24 16.21
C ALA A 232 12.77 -0.81 16.74
N VAL A 233 13.59 0.04 16.11
CA VAL A 233 13.70 1.47 16.43
C VAL A 233 12.35 2.15 16.27
N VAL A 234 11.66 1.92 15.14
CA VAL A 234 10.34 2.49 14.87
C VAL A 234 9.30 2.00 15.88
N ALA A 235 9.32 0.71 16.24
CA ALA A 235 8.41 0.15 17.23
C ALA A 235 8.63 0.72 18.64
N SER A 236 9.90 0.82 19.06
CA SER A 236 10.27 1.46 20.32
C SER A 236 9.91 2.94 20.33
N ALA A 237 10.20 3.65 19.25
CA ALA A 237 9.85 5.05 19.07
C ALA A 237 8.35 5.30 19.29
N ALA A 238 7.48 4.47 18.69
CA ALA A 238 6.02 4.59 18.83
C ALA A 238 5.50 4.46 20.27
N ALA A 239 6.26 3.76 21.13
CA ALA A 239 5.99 3.56 22.55
C ALA A 239 6.78 4.52 23.47
N SER A 240 7.62 5.40 22.90
CA SER A 240 8.48 6.30 23.67
C SER A 240 7.67 7.36 24.42
N GLY A 241 8.23 7.84 25.54
CA GLY A 241 7.70 8.98 26.29
C GLY A 241 8.01 10.33 25.64
N ASP A 242 8.95 10.42 24.69
CA ASP A 242 9.20 11.62 23.90
C ASP A 242 8.09 11.81 22.85
N PRO A 243 7.29 12.89 22.92
CA PRO A 243 6.17 13.12 21.99
C PRO A 243 6.59 13.16 20.52
N LYS A 244 7.78 13.69 20.19
CA LYS A 244 8.24 13.79 18.80
C LYS A 244 8.59 12.41 18.25
N ARG A 245 9.30 11.64 19.05
CA ARG A 245 9.73 10.29 18.70
C ARG A 245 8.53 9.33 18.62
N ALA A 246 7.58 9.45 19.55
CA ALA A 246 6.30 8.76 19.53
C ALA A 246 5.49 9.05 18.26
N ALA A 247 5.33 10.33 17.91
CA ALA A 247 4.60 10.71 16.71
C ALA A 247 5.27 10.18 15.43
N ALA A 248 6.61 10.23 15.37
CA ALA A 248 7.39 9.69 14.27
C ALA A 248 7.25 8.16 14.13
N GLY A 249 7.37 7.43 15.23
CA GLY A 249 7.23 5.97 15.25
C GLY A 249 5.84 5.51 14.81
N ARG A 250 4.78 6.11 15.38
CA ARG A 250 3.39 5.79 15.00
C ARG A 250 3.11 6.09 13.54
N THR A 251 3.58 7.23 13.04
CA THR A 251 3.39 7.62 11.64
C THR A 251 4.17 6.71 10.68
N SER A 252 5.41 6.31 11.03
CA SER A 252 6.18 5.35 10.23
C SER A 252 5.49 3.97 10.17
N GLN A 253 4.93 3.49 11.28
CA GLN A 253 4.11 2.27 11.28
C GLN A 253 2.88 2.41 10.38
N ALA A 254 2.18 3.55 10.49
CA ALA A 254 0.99 3.82 9.69
C ALA A 254 1.27 3.87 8.18
N LEU A 255 2.48 4.27 7.74
CA LEU A 255 2.86 4.22 6.32
C LEU A 255 2.73 2.80 5.72
N GLY A 256 2.78 1.75 6.53
CA GLY A 256 2.45 0.39 6.08
C GLY A 256 1.04 0.27 5.50
N GLU A 257 0.05 0.91 6.14
CA GLU A 257 -1.33 0.96 5.63
C GLU A 257 -1.42 1.82 4.36
N LEU A 258 -0.65 2.90 4.28
CA LEU A 258 -0.63 3.73 3.07
C LEU A 258 -0.06 2.98 1.84
N ARG A 259 0.97 2.14 2.05
CA ARG A 259 1.49 1.25 1.00
C ARG A 259 0.45 0.21 0.55
N LYS A 260 -0.36 -0.33 1.48
CA LYS A 260 -1.50 -1.21 1.14
C LYS A 260 -2.57 -0.46 0.34
N ALA A 261 -2.90 0.77 0.72
CA ALA A 261 -3.81 1.63 -0.03
C ALA A 261 -3.31 1.88 -1.47
N ARG A 262 -2.00 2.14 -1.64
CA ARG A 262 -1.35 2.29 -2.96
C ARG A 262 -1.48 1.02 -3.81
N ALA A 263 -1.23 -0.17 -3.24
CA ALA A 263 -1.38 -1.43 -3.94
C ALA A 263 -2.84 -1.72 -4.36
N ALA A 264 -3.79 -1.43 -3.47
CA ALA A 264 -5.22 -1.52 -3.77
C ALA A 264 -5.65 -0.53 -4.87
N ALA A 265 -5.15 0.71 -4.82
CA ALA A 265 -5.43 1.75 -5.82
C ALA A 265 -4.87 1.40 -7.19
N THR A 266 -3.66 0.82 -7.24
CA THR A 266 -3.06 0.31 -8.48
C THR A 266 -3.94 -0.77 -9.11
N SER A 267 -4.39 -1.73 -8.30
CA SER A 267 -5.25 -2.82 -8.76
C SER A 267 -6.61 -2.31 -9.24
N TYR A 268 -7.20 -1.36 -8.49
CA TYR A 268 -8.44 -0.69 -8.83
C TYR A 268 -8.34 0.06 -10.17
N ALA A 269 -7.32 0.90 -10.34
CA ALA A 269 -7.12 1.68 -11.55
C ALA A 269 -6.95 0.79 -12.77
N ARG A 270 -6.13 -0.26 -12.66
CA ARG A 270 -5.92 -1.24 -13.74
C ARG A 270 -7.23 -1.91 -14.15
N ASN A 271 -7.99 -2.41 -13.18
CA ASN A 271 -9.23 -3.14 -13.47
C ASN A 271 -10.34 -2.22 -14.00
N THR A 272 -10.44 -1.00 -13.48
CA THR A 272 -11.45 -0.01 -13.92
C THR A 272 -11.19 0.46 -15.35
N LEU A 273 -9.92 0.69 -15.70
CA LEU A 273 -9.56 1.18 -17.03
C LEU A 273 -9.55 0.08 -18.10
N ASN A 274 -9.39 -1.18 -17.71
CA ASN A 274 -9.38 -2.33 -18.62
C ASN A 274 -10.71 -3.10 -18.68
N ALA A 275 -11.70 -2.73 -17.87
CA ALA A 275 -13.05 -3.29 -17.98
C ALA A 275 -13.56 -3.07 -19.40
N LYS A 276 -14.16 -4.07 -20.03
CA LYS A 276 -14.81 -3.92 -21.34
C LYS A 276 -16.29 -3.79 -21.12
#